data_AF-A0A836CNP3-F1
#
_entry.id   AF-A0A836CNP3-F1
#
_cell.length_a   1.000
_cell.length_b   1.000
_cell.length_c   1.000
_cell.angle_alpha   90.00
_cell.angle_beta   90.00
_cell.angle_gamma   90.00
#
_symmetry.space_group_name_H-M   'P 1'
#
loop_
_entity.id
_entity.type
_entity.pdbx_description
1 polymer ?
#
loop_
_entity_poly.entity_id
_entity_poly.type
_entity_poly.pdbx_seq_one_letter_code
_entity_poly.pdbx_strand_id
1 'polypeptide(L)'
;MKPINLSFAACGFLGIYHLGAASALCKHGGKLLKDVKAFAGASAGSLVASVLLTAPQKIEECNKFTYDFAEEIRRQSFGALTPGYDFMARLRSGVESILPANAHELAHGRLHVSITNSRTGRNCLASSFPSREDLVQVLLASSFLPIYAGLKPVEYKGQKWVDGSFTNSLPILPVGRTVTISPFSGRLDVSPQDKGRLHFYLSVTNQEVLTSKTTGVFLPIVTASSLVFLEETSPGPWSLPVDKALLWSSVRAATRRVVRPYAGPHKFLILVLSKALLWSSVNNSIFAKEAIDGNQ
;
A
#
# COMPACT_ATOMS: atom_id res chain seq x y z
N MET A 1 -12.28 19.14 23.09
CA MET A 1 -11.05 18.53 22.54
C MET A 1 -11.11 18.64 21.02
N LYS A 2 -9.97 18.83 20.32
CA LYS A 2 -9.95 18.78 18.85
C LYS A 2 -10.37 17.37 18.38
N PRO A 3 -11.15 17.22 17.30
CA PRO A 3 -11.52 15.90 16.76
C PRO A 3 -10.27 15.04 16.52
N ILE A 4 -10.35 13.74 16.79
CA ILE A 4 -9.28 12.78 16.48
C ILE A 4 -9.66 12.01 15.24
N ASN A 5 -8.72 11.80 14.34
CA ASN A 5 -8.87 10.99 13.14
C ASN A 5 -7.77 9.94 13.06
N LEU A 6 -8.00 8.85 12.34
CA LEU A 6 -6.97 7.87 12.00
C LEU A 6 -6.70 7.90 10.50
N SER A 7 -5.44 7.80 10.09
CA SER A 7 -5.06 7.70 8.68
C SER A 7 -4.05 6.59 8.44
N PHE A 8 -4.34 5.72 7.48
CA PHE A 8 -3.56 4.54 7.13
C PHE A 8 -2.90 4.73 5.76
N ALA A 9 -1.57 4.59 5.71
CA ALA A 9 -0.79 4.78 4.49
C ALA A 9 -1.07 3.73 3.40
N ALA A 10 -0.86 4.08 2.14
CA ALA A 10 -0.78 3.11 1.05
C ALA A 10 0.45 2.20 1.21
N CYS A 11 0.27 0.89 1.02
CA CYS A 11 1.37 -0.06 1.23
C CYS A 11 1.20 -1.44 0.57
N GLY A 12 0.18 -1.66 -0.27
CA GLY A 12 -0.09 -2.97 -0.88
C GLY A 12 -0.17 -4.11 0.16
N PHE A 13 0.52 -5.22 -0.08
CA PHE A 13 0.51 -6.39 0.81
C PHE A 13 1.14 -6.17 2.20
N LEU A 14 1.88 -5.07 2.42
CA LEU A 14 2.23 -4.66 3.78
C LEU A 14 1.01 -4.20 4.61
N GLY A 15 -0.20 -4.23 4.03
CA GLY A 15 -1.47 -4.04 4.72
C GLY A 15 -1.67 -4.98 5.91
N ILE A 16 -0.92 -6.09 5.99
CA ILE A 16 -0.88 -6.93 7.19
C ILE A 16 -0.42 -6.17 8.44
N TYR A 17 0.48 -5.19 8.29
CA TYR A 17 0.87 -4.28 9.38
C TYR A 17 -0.31 -3.45 9.86
N HIS A 18 -1.10 -2.91 8.93
CA HIS A 18 -2.30 -2.13 9.26
C HIS A 18 -3.34 -2.97 9.97
N LEU A 19 -3.52 -4.24 9.58
CA LEU A 19 -4.41 -5.16 10.28
C LEU A 19 -3.92 -5.47 11.70
N GLY A 20 -2.61 -5.62 11.89
CA GLY A 20 -2.00 -5.71 13.22
C GLY A 20 -2.24 -4.45 14.07
N ALA A 21 -2.04 -3.27 13.49
CA ALA A 21 -2.32 -2.00 14.16
C ALA A 21 -3.81 -1.84 14.50
N ALA A 22 -4.71 -2.20 13.58
CA ALA A 22 -6.16 -2.19 13.80
C ALA A 22 -6.57 -3.15 14.92
N SER A 23 -6.03 -4.36 14.95
CA SER A 23 -6.26 -5.32 16.03
C SER A 23 -5.80 -4.78 17.39
N ALA A 24 -4.61 -4.17 17.44
CA ALA A 24 -4.09 -3.53 18.64
C ALA A 24 -4.96 -2.35 19.11
N LEU A 25 -5.46 -1.53 18.18
CA LEU A 25 -6.39 -0.44 18.47
C LEU A 25 -7.72 -0.96 19.02
N CYS A 26 -8.27 -2.04 18.46
CA CYS A 26 -9.50 -2.67 18.99
C CYS A 26 -9.28 -3.22 20.40
N LYS A 27 -8.14 -3.86 20.65
CA LYS A 27 -7.85 -4.52 21.92
C LYS A 27 -7.46 -3.55 23.05
N HIS A 28 -6.70 -2.52 22.73
CA HIS A 28 -6.07 -1.63 23.73
C HIS A 28 -6.53 -0.18 23.62
N GLY A 29 -7.00 0.24 22.43
CA GLY A 29 -7.36 1.62 22.09
C GLY A 29 -8.85 1.94 22.16
N GLY A 30 -9.68 1.12 22.82
CA GLY A 30 -11.13 1.29 22.82
C GLY A 30 -11.63 2.68 23.28
N LYS A 31 -10.92 3.36 24.20
CA LYS A 31 -11.22 4.75 24.57
C LYS A 31 -10.94 5.72 23.42
N LEU A 32 -9.77 5.59 22.77
CA LEU A 32 -9.38 6.39 21.62
C LEU A 32 -10.39 6.23 20.48
N LEU A 33 -10.74 4.98 20.13
CA LEU A 33 -11.66 4.68 19.03
C LEU A 33 -13.06 5.30 19.20
N LYS A 34 -13.53 5.46 20.45
CA LYS A 34 -14.80 6.14 20.73
C LYS A 34 -14.76 7.64 20.37
N ASP A 35 -13.59 8.25 20.46
CA ASP A 35 -13.40 9.67 20.17
C ASP A 35 -13.01 9.93 18.70
N VAL A 36 -12.67 8.88 17.94
CA VAL A 36 -12.32 9.00 16.50
C VAL A 36 -13.55 9.41 15.69
N LYS A 37 -13.44 10.55 15.01
CA LYS A 37 -14.51 11.10 14.17
C LYS A 37 -14.41 10.61 12.73
N ALA A 38 -13.21 10.59 12.17
CA ALA A 38 -12.98 10.15 10.81
C ALA A 38 -11.79 9.18 10.66
N PHE A 39 -11.88 8.38 9.62
CA PHE A 39 -10.88 7.43 9.18
C PHE A 39 -10.48 7.82 7.76
N ALA A 40 -9.21 7.70 7.43
CA ALA A 40 -8.68 8.01 6.11
C ALA A 40 -7.68 6.95 5.65
N GLY A 41 -7.49 6.84 4.34
CA GLY A 41 -6.43 6.01 3.81
C GLY A 41 -6.37 5.99 2.29
N ALA A 42 -5.34 5.33 1.78
CA ALA A 42 -5.10 5.07 0.37
C ALA A 42 -4.75 3.59 0.19
N SER A 43 -5.15 2.97 -0.92
CA SER A 43 -4.81 1.57 -1.24
C SER A 43 -5.16 0.61 -0.09
N ALA A 44 -4.30 -0.33 0.25
CA ALA A 44 -4.46 -1.20 1.43
C ALA A 44 -4.81 -0.46 2.74
N GLY A 45 -4.34 0.79 2.93
CA GLY A 45 -4.72 1.61 4.07
C GLY A 45 -6.20 1.99 4.08
N SER A 46 -6.80 2.30 2.92
CA SER A 46 -8.24 2.62 2.84
C SER A 46 -9.11 1.38 3.08
N LEU A 47 -8.66 0.21 2.63
CA LEU A 47 -9.31 -1.08 2.92
C LEU A 47 -9.35 -1.34 4.42
N VAL A 48 -8.20 -1.28 5.12
CA VAL A 48 -8.17 -1.50 6.58
C VAL A 48 -8.94 -0.42 7.34
N ALA A 49 -8.85 0.85 6.92
CA ALA A 49 -9.63 1.94 7.50
C ALA A 49 -11.15 1.66 7.41
N SER A 50 -11.62 1.15 6.28
CA SER A 50 -13.03 0.78 6.08
C SER A 50 -13.46 -0.38 6.97
N VAL A 51 -12.62 -1.42 7.12
CA VAL A 51 -12.90 -2.55 8.01
C VAL A 51 -12.92 -2.10 9.47
N LEU A 52 -11.94 -1.34 9.93
CA LEU A 52 -11.87 -0.86 11.31
C LEU A 52 -13.07 0.03 11.67
N LEU A 53 -13.54 0.86 10.73
CA LEU A 53 -14.70 1.73 10.94
C LEU A 53 -16.03 0.95 10.94
N THR A 54 -16.20 0.00 10.02
CA THR A 54 -17.53 -0.58 9.73
C THR A 54 -17.72 -2.00 10.24
N ALA A 55 -16.64 -2.76 10.41
CA ALA A 55 -16.65 -4.15 10.85
C ALA A 55 -15.37 -4.54 11.59
N PRO A 56 -15.05 -3.91 12.74
CA PRO A 56 -13.83 -4.23 13.52
C PRO A 56 -13.76 -5.69 13.96
N GLN A 57 -14.89 -6.38 14.12
CA GLN A 57 -14.99 -7.81 14.42
C GLN A 57 -14.59 -8.73 13.25
N LYS A 58 -14.34 -8.18 12.06
CA LYS A 58 -13.95 -8.92 10.85
C LYS A 58 -12.45 -8.80 10.54
N ILE A 59 -11.65 -8.21 11.44
CA ILE A 59 -10.20 -8.03 11.23
C ILE A 59 -9.49 -9.37 11.04
N GLU A 60 -9.84 -10.41 11.81
CA GLU A 60 -9.26 -11.75 11.67
C GLU A 60 -9.62 -12.40 10.32
N GLU A 61 -10.85 -12.21 9.84
CA GLU A 61 -11.27 -12.68 8.52
C GLU A 61 -10.52 -11.93 7.40
N CYS A 62 -10.31 -10.61 7.57
CA CYS A 62 -9.52 -9.79 6.66
C CYS A 62 -8.03 -10.20 6.63
N ASN A 63 -7.47 -10.58 7.79
CA ASN A 63 -6.13 -11.17 7.85
C ASN A 63 -6.06 -12.45 7.04
N LYS A 64 -7.00 -13.38 7.24
CA LYS A 64 -7.04 -14.64 6.49
C LYS A 64 -7.17 -14.39 4.99
N PHE A 65 -8.08 -13.51 4.57
CA PHE A 65 -8.23 -13.13 3.17
C PHE A 65 -6.92 -12.60 2.58
N THR A 66 -6.22 -11.73 3.31
CA THR A 66 -4.95 -11.12 2.87
C THR A 66 -3.87 -12.18 2.66
N TYR A 67 -3.74 -13.15 3.57
CA TYR A 67 -2.82 -14.28 3.41
C TYR A 67 -3.18 -15.15 2.20
N ASP A 68 -4.44 -15.56 2.10
CA ASP A 68 -4.91 -16.41 1.00
C ASP A 68 -4.69 -15.70 -0.36
N PHE A 69 -4.98 -14.41 -0.44
CA PHE A 69 -4.78 -13.60 -1.65
C PHE A 69 -3.29 -13.47 -2.02
N ALA A 70 -2.41 -13.25 -1.04
CA ALA A 70 -0.97 -13.18 -1.28
C ALA A 70 -0.37 -14.53 -1.70
N GLU A 71 -0.85 -15.64 -1.13
CA GLU A 71 -0.48 -17.01 -1.54
C GLU A 71 -0.97 -17.31 -2.96
N GLU A 72 -2.22 -16.97 -3.28
CA GLU A 72 -2.83 -17.17 -4.58
C GLU A 72 -2.03 -16.47 -5.69
N ILE A 73 -1.63 -15.22 -5.47
CA ILE A 73 -0.79 -14.45 -6.38
C ILE A 73 0.61 -15.06 -6.52
N ARG A 74 1.25 -15.44 -5.41
CA ARG A 74 2.60 -16.04 -5.44
C ARG A 74 2.66 -17.36 -6.20
N ARG A 75 1.55 -18.10 -6.24
CA ARG A 75 1.46 -19.36 -7.01
C ARG A 75 1.31 -19.14 -8.51
N GLN A 76 1.01 -17.92 -8.97
CA GLN A 76 0.87 -17.64 -10.39
C GLN A 76 2.23 -17.43 -11.07
N SER A 77 2.39 -17.94 -12.29
CA SER A 77 3.67 -17.90 -13.04
C SER A 77 4.23 -16.48 -13.28
N PHE A 78 3.39 -15.45 -13.31
CA PHE A 78 3.77 -14.04 -13.42
C PHE A 78 3.16 -13.18 -12.31
N GLY A 79 2.82 -13.78 -11.16
CA GLY A 79 2.12 -13.09 -10.09
C GLY A 79 0.77 -12.54 -10.56
N ALA A 80 0.41 -11.32 -10.15
CA ALA A 80 -0.84 -10.69 -10.57
C ALA A 80 -0.89 -10.34 -12.07
N LEU A 81 0.25 -10.39 -12.78
CA LEU A 81 0.33 -10.17 -14.23
C LEU A 81 0.04 -11.43 -15.05
N THR A 82 -0.28 -12.54 -14.39
CA THR A 82 -0.54 -13.81 -15.05
C THR A 82 -1.78 -13.69 -15.94
N PRO A 83 -1.68 -13.97 -17.25
CA PRO A 83 -2.83 -13.90 -18.14
C PRO A 83 -4.00 -14.74 -17.63
N GLY A 84 -5.18 -14.14 -17.54
CA GLY A 84 -6.39 -14.78 -17.02
C GLY A 84 -6.57 -14.66 -15.50
N TYR A 85 -5.59 -14.17 -14.75
CA TYR A 85 -5.75 -13.84 -13.34
C TYR A 85 -6.41 -12.47 -13.17
N ASP A 86 -7.60 -12.42 -12.57
CA ASP A 86 -8.30 -11.17 -12.29
C ASP A 86 -8.12 -10.74 -10.83
N PHE A 87 -7.03 -9.99 -10.60
CA PHE A 87 -6.69 -9.41 -9.31
C PHE A 87 -7.85 -8.56 -8.74
N MET A 88 -8.51 -7.76 -9.59
CA MET A 88 -9.53 -6.82 -9.14
C MET A 88 -10.85 -7.51 -8.83
N ALA A 89 -11.23 -8.54 -9.60
CA ALA A 89 -12.39 -9.37 -9.26
C ALA A 89 -12.17 -10.11 -7.93
N ARG A 90 -10.96 -10.65 -7.71
CA ARG A 90 -10.62 -11.33 -6.45
C ARG A 90 -10.66 -10.36 -5.26
N LEU A 91 -10.10 -9.15 -5.42
CA LEU A 91 -10.16 -8.10 -4.41
C LEU A 91 -11.61 -7.67 -4.12
N ARG A 92 -12.40 -7.44 -5.16
CA ARG A 92 -13.83 -7.09 -5.04
C ARG A 92 -14.59 -8.13 -4.22
N SER A 93 -14.40 -9.41 -4.53
CA SER A 93 -15.02 -10.51 -3.77
C SER A 93 -14.69 -10.44 -2.28
N GLY A 94 -13.46 -10.09 -1.91
CA GLY A 94 -13.07 -9.90 -0.51
C GLY A 94 -13.74 -8.71 0.16
N VAL A 95 -13.78 -7.56 -0.52
CA VAL A 95 -14.45 -6.36 0.00
C VAL A 95 -15.94 -6.63 0.21
N GLU A 96 -16.58 -7.26 -0.76
CA GLU A 96 -18.00 -7.61 -0.69
C GLU A 96 -18.32 -8.71 0.34
N SER A 97 -17.38 -9.61 0.65
CA SER A 97 -17.60 -10.63 1.69
C SER A 97 -17.37 -10.10 3.10
N ILE A 98 -16.36 -9.23 3.29
CA ILE A 98 -15.93 -8.75 4.60
C ILE A 98 -16.80 -7.57 5.08
N LEU A 99 -17.11 -6.63 4.20
CA LEU A 99 -17.85 -5.42 4.59
C LEU A 99 -19.35 -5.71 4.74
N PRO A 100 -20.02 -5.17 5.78
CA PRO A 100 -21.45 -5.36 5.98
C PRO A 100 -22.28 -4.70 4.89
N ALA A 101 -23.57 -5.07 4.80
CA ALA A 101 -24.49 -4.52 3.80
C ALA A 101 -24.64 -2.99 3.91
N ASN A 102 -24.67 -2.47 5.14
CA ASN A 102 -24.79 -1.04 5.44
C ASN A 102 -23.43 -0.33 5.60
N ALA A 103 -22.32 -0.91 5.13
CA ALA A 103 -20.99 -0.31 5.27
C ALA A 103 -20.89 1.11 4.70
N HIS A 104 -21.58 1.39 3.60
CA HIS A 104 -21.63 2.71 2.98
C HIS A 104 -22.28 3.78 3.87
N GLU A 105 -23.33 3.42 4.62
CA GLU A 105 -23.99 4.32 5.58
C GLU A 105 -23.04 4.65 6.75
N LEU A 106 -22.37 3.62 7.28
CA LEU A 106 -21.39 3.77 8.38
C LEU A 106 -20.16 4.58 7.95
N ALA A 107 -19.75 4.43 6.69
CA ALA A 107 -18.62 5.11 6.09
C ALA A 107 -18.94 6.55 5.64
N HIS A 108 -20.21 6.87 5.37
CA HIS A 108 -20.62 8.16 4.83
C HIS A 108 -20.18 9.32 5.74
N GLY A 109 -19.40 10.26 5.21
CA GLY A 109 -18.84 11.40 5.95
C GLY A 109 -17.77 11.05 7.00
N ARG A 110 -17.50 9.76 7.25
CA ARG A 110 -16.54 9.29 8.25
C ARG A 110 -15.30 8.66 7.63
N LEU A 111 -15.44 7.97 6.50
CA LEU A 111 -14.31 7.42 5.76
C LEU A 111 -13.88 8.38 4.65
N HIS A 112 -12.57 8.60 4.50
CA HIS A 112 -11.98 9.43 3.45
C HIS A 112 -10.98 8.60 2.65
N VAL A 113 -11.36 8.25 1.42
CA VAL A 113 -10.57 7.37 0.55
C VAL A 113 -9.85 8.20 -0.50
N SER A 114 -8.53 8.08 -0.53
CA SER A 114 -7.68 8.72 -1.54
C SER A 114 -7.74 7.96 -2.85
N ILE A 115 -8.09 8.68 -3.93
CA ILE A 115 -8.10 8.18 -5.31
C ILE A 115 -7.44 9.21 -6.23
N THR A 116 -6.77 8.73 -7.26
CA THR A 116 -6.09 9.59 -8.25
C THR A 116 -6.86 9.59 -9.56
N ASN A 117 -7.21 10.76 -10.08
CA ASN A 117 -7.83 10.88 -11.39
C ASN A 117 -6.81 10.50 -12.48
N SER A 118 -7.11 9.47 -13.28
CA SER A 118 -6.14 8.91 -14.22
C SER A 118 -5.79 9.85 -15.37
N ARG A 119 -6.66 10.83 -15.68
CA ARG A 119 -6.47 11.77 -16.78
C ARG A 119 -5.80 13.06 -16.31
N THR A 120 -6.25 13.61 -15.19
CA THR A 120 -5.77 14.91 -14.70
C THR A 120 -4.61 14.80 -13.71
N GLY A 121 -4.34 13.59 -13.18
CA GLY A 121 -3.34 13.39 -12.14
C GLY A 121 -3.68 14.07 -10.81
N ARG A 122 -4.94 14.50 -10.62
CA ARG A 122 -5.38 15.18 -9.39
C ARG A 122 -5.94 14.19 -8.38
N ASN A 123 -5.66 14.44 -7.10
CA ASN A 123 -6.23 13.66 -6.00
C ASN A 123 -7.69 14.03 -5.73
N CYS A 124 -8.45 13.06 -5.26
CA CYS A 124 -9.75 13.24 -4.63
C CYS A 124 -9.80 12.41 -3.33
N LEU A 125 -10.28 13.03 -2.24
CA LEU A 125 -10.61 12.33 -1.00
C LEU A 125 -12.12 12.07 -0.99
N ALA A 126 -12.53 10.91 -1.49
CA ALA A 126 -13.93 10.53 -1.53
C ALA A 126 -14.44 10.18 -0.13
N SER A 127 -15.52 10.83 0.31
CA SER A 127 -16.14 10.61 1.62
C SER A 127 -17.66 10.48 1.60
N SER A 128 -18.29 10.55 0.42
CA SER A 128 -19.72 10.39 0.23
C SER A 128 -20.00 9.11 -0.56
N PHE A 129 -20.76 8.20 0.07
CA PHE A 129 -21.10 6.89 -0.47
C PHE A 129 -22.63 6.73 -0.48
N PRO A 130 -23.31 7.02 -1.60
CA PRO A 130 -24.76 6.87 -1.71
C PRO A 130 -25.24 5.42 -1.63
N SER A 131 -24.40 4.46 -2.02
CA SER A 131 -24.71 3.03 -2.00
C SER A 131 -23.51 2.19 -1.58
N ARG A 132 -23.76 0.91 -1.26
CA ARG A 132 -22.69 -0.07 -1.01
C ARG A 132 -21.77 -0.21 -2.21
N GLU A 133 -22.34 -0.21 -3.41
CA GLU A 133 -21.58 -0.30 -4.66
C GLU A 133 -20.65 0.91 -4.84
N ASP A 134 -21.12 2.13 -4.52
CA ASP A 134 -20.28 3.33 -4.55
C ASP A 134 -19.05 3.18 -3.62
N LEU A 135 -19.25 2.67 -2.41
CA LEU A 135 -18.15 2.43 -1.47
C LEU A 135 -17.16 1.39 -2.04
N VAL A 136 -17.65 0.26 -2.53
CA VAL A 136 -16.82 -0.81 -3.11
C VAL A 136 -16.03 -0.26 -4.30
N GLN A 137 -16.68 0.44 -5.22
CA GLN A 137 -16.05 1.02 -6.41
C GLN A 137 -14.93 2.01 -6.04
N VAL A 138 -15.14 2.86 -5.03
CA VAL A 138 -14.12 3.80 -4.56
C VAL A 138 -12.92 3.07 -3.91
N LEU A 139 -13.16 2.02 -3.12
CA LEU A 139 -12.09 1.21 -2.52
C LEU A 139 -11.27 0.47 -3.58
N LEU A 140 -11.94 -0.06 -4.62
CA LEU A 140 -11.28 -0.68 -5.77
C LEU A 140 -10.46 0.34 -6.56
N ALA A 141 -11.01 1.53 -6.83
CA ALA A 141 -10.26 2.63 -7.46
C ALA A 141 -9.02 2.99 -6.65
N SER A 142 -9.16 3.10 -5.32
CA SER A 142 -8.06 3.40 -4.40
C SER A 142 -6.98 2.33 -4.37
N SER A 143 -7.26 1.12 -4.84
CA SER A 143 -6.34 -0.03 -4.84
C SER A 143 -5.91 -0.45 -6.26
N PHE A 144 -6.31 0.30 -7.29
CA PHE A 144 -6.00 -0.03 -8.69
C PHE A 144 -4.63 0.52 -9.08
N LEU A 145 -3.61 -0.35 -9.09
CA LEU A 145 -2.29 -0.05 -9.63
C LEU A 145 -2.26 -0.43 -11.12
N PRO A 146 -2.14 0.53 -12.06
CA PRO A 146 -2.07 0.23 -13.49
C PRO A 146 -0.98 -0.79 -13.81
N ILE A 147 -1.21 -1.59 -14.86
CA ILE A 147 -0.36 -2.74 -15.26
C ILE A 147 -0.52 -3.93 -14.30
N TYR A 148 -0.46 -3.70 -12.99
CA TYR A 148 -0.55 -4.76 -11.97
C TYR A 148 -1.98 -5.29 -11.75
N ALA A 149 -2.96 -4.39 -11.73
CA ALA A 149 -4.37 -4.67 -11.51
C ALA A 149 -5.20 -4.70 -12.82
N GLY A 150 -4.52 -4.65 -13.97
CA GLY A 150 -5.13 -4.58 -15.30
C GLY A 150 -4.83 -3.27 -16.05
N LEU A 151 -5.39 -3.15 -17.25
CA LEU A 151 -5.15 -2.01 -18.15
C LEU A 151 -6.26 -0.97 -18.13
N LYS A 152 -7.45 -1.31 -17.61
CA LYS A 152 -8.62 -0.43 -17.60
C LYS A 152 -8.80 0.16 -16.20
N PRO A 153 -8.57 1.47 -16.01
CA PRO A 153 -8.84 2.15 -14.75
C PRO A 153 -10.30 1.98 -14.30
N VAL A 154 -10.52 2.13 -13.01
CA VAL A 154 -11.85 2.02 -12.40
C VAL A 154 -12.68 3.24 -12.78
N GLU A 155 -13.87 3.01 -13.35
CA GLU A 155 -14.81 4.08 -13.66
C GLU A 155 -15.67 4.41 -12.45
N TYR A 156 -15.67 5.67 -12.03
CA TYR A 156 -16.48 6.16 -10.93
C TYR A 156 -16.93 7.60 -11.22
N LYS A 157 -18.26 7.84 -11.16
CA LYS A 157 -18.90 9.12 -11.48
C LYS A 157 -18.47 9.70 -12.84
N GLY A 158 -18.48 8.85 -13.87
CA GLY A 158 -18.14 9.22 -15.26
C GLY A 158 -16.67 9.57 -15.49
N GLN A 159 -15.79 9.27 -14.52
CA GLN A 159 -14.36 9.54 -14.60
C GLN A 159 -13.56 8.27 -14.29
N LYS A 160 -12.31 8.25 -14.74
CA LYS A 160 -11.39 7.13 -14.55
C LYS A 160 -10.43 7.40 -13.39
N TRP A 161 -10.30 6.43 -12.51
CA TRP A 161 -9.56 6.54 -11.26
C TRP A 161 -8.58 5.39 -11.08
N VAL A 162 -7.46 5.69 -10.44
CA VAL A 162 -6.39 4.76 -10.07
C VAL A 162 -6.00 4.99 -8.61
N ASP A 163 -5.07 4.18 -8.10
CA ASP A 163 -4.65 4.17 -6.71
C ASP A 163 -4.36 5.59 -6.16
N GLY A 164 -4.81 5.85 -4.93
CA GLY A 164 -4.56 7.11 -4.25
C GLY A 164 -3.07 7.40 -4.02
N SER A 165 -2.23 6.37 -3.97
CA SER A 165 -0.80 6.46 -3.69
C SER A 165 -0.03 7.26 -4.75
N PHE A 166 -0.59 7.41 -5.96
CA PHE A 166 0.02 8.24 -7.01
C PHE A 166 -0.02 9.73 -6.70
N THR A 167 -0.88 10.18 -5.76
CA THR A 167 -1.03 11.60 -5.44
C THR A 167 -1.06 11.90 -3.94
N ASN A 168 -1.65 11.02 -3.12
CA ASN A 168 -1.75 11.16 -1.68
C ASN A 168 -1.82 9.79 -1.00
N SER A 169 -0.65 9.23 -0.66
CA SER A 169 -0.46 7.93 -0.02
C SER A 169 -0.84 7.91 1.45
N LEU A 170 -0.78 9.03 2.15
CA LEU A 170 -1.14 9.13 3.57
C LEU A 170 -1.97 10.40 3.81
N PRO A 171 -3.30 10.33 3.64
CA PRO A 171 -4.14 11.51 3.73
C PRO A 171 -4.17 12.11 5.13
N ILE A 172 -3.91 13.41 5.26
CA ILE A 172 -4.10 14.16 6.51
C ILE A 172 -5.38 14.97 6.39
N LEU A 173 -6.33 14.75 7.30
CA LEU A 173 -7.59 15.49 7.28
C LEU A 173 -7.39 16.93 7.80
N PRO A 174 -8.05 17.93 7.18
CA PRO A 174 -7.83 19.34 7.49
C PRO A 174 -8.36 19.75 8.86
N VAL A 175 -9.31 19.00 9.41
CA VAL A 175 -9.95 19.29 10.70
C VAL A 175 -9.57 18.23 11.72
N GLY A 176 -9.03 18.67 12.86
CA GLY A 176 -8.67 17.80 13.97
C GLY A 176 -7.22 17.29 13.92
N ARG A 177 -6.90 16.36 14.82
CA ARG A 177 -5.61 15.67 14.90
C ARG A 177 -5.72 14.32 14.19
N THR A 178 -4.98 14.16 13.09
CA THR A 178 -4.95 12.90 12.33
C THR A 178 -3.79 12.04 12.80
N VAL A 179 -4.04 10.97 13.55
CA VAL A 179 -3.06 9.96 13.95
C VAL A 179 -2.67 9.13 12.73
N THR A 180 -1.38 9.05 12.43
CA THR A 180 -0.86 8.40 11.22
C THR A 180 -0.31 7.00 11.49
N ILE A 181 -0.71 6.04 10.67
CA ILE A 181 -0.29 4.64 10.75
C ILE A 181 0.37 4.26 9.42
N SER A 182 1.59 3.72 9.50
CA SER A 182 2.37 3.32 8.32
C SER A 182 3.30 2.15 8.62
N PRO A 183 3.41 1.16 7.71
CA PRO A 183 4.41 0.10 7.82
C PRO A 183 5.82 0.57 7.49
N PHE A 184 5.99 1.80 7.01
CA PHE A 184 7.29 2.37 6.67
C PHE A 184 7.78 3.22 7.83
N SER A 185 9.03 3.02 8.25
CA SER A 185 9.70 3.86 9.24
C SER A 185 9.65 5.32 8.80
N GLY A 186 9.41 6.23 9.73
CA GLY A 186 9.23 7.65 9.42
C GLY A 186 8.74 8.45 10.62
N ARG A 187 8.53 9.75 10.43
CA ARG A 187 7.99 10.66 11.46
C ARG A 187 6.47 10.55 11.56
N LEU A 188 6.01 9.35 11.91
CA LEU A 188 4.61 8.96 11.96
C LEU A 188 4.26 8.46 13.35
N ASP A 189 2.99 8.52 13.72
CA ASP A 189 2.57 8.18 15.10
C ASP A 189 2.71 6.69 15.40
N VAL A 190 2.38 5.85 14.43
CA VAL A 190 2.49 4.39 14.50
C VAL A 190 3.27 3.88 13.30
N SER A 191 4.57 3.69 13.46
CA SER A 191 5.48 3.14 12.44
C SER A 191 6.61 2.33 13.08
N PRO A 192 7.27 1.44 12.32
CA PRO A 192 8.49 0.79 12.79
C PRO A 192 9.58 1.81 13.14
N GLN A 193 10.35 1.52 14.19
CA GLN A 193 11.50 2.34 14.58
C GLN A 193 12.76 1.82 13.86
N ASP A 194 13.44 2.72 13.15
CA ASP A 194 14.78 2.45 12.61
C ASP A 194 15.84 2.94 13.60
N LYS A 195 16.83 2.08 13.88
CA LYS A 195 17.97 2.37 14.77
C LYS A 195 19.23 2.81 14.01
N GLY A 196 19.12 3.05 12.70
CA GLY A 196 20.21 3.51 11.85
C GLY A 196 20.84 4.81 12.36
N ARG A 197 22.15 4.99 12.18
CA ARG A 197 22.87 6.22 12.60
C ARG A 197 22.72 7.39 11.63
N LEU A 198 22.22 7.13 10.42
CA LEU A 198 22.05 8.11 9.36
C LEU A 198 20.67 7.94 8.75
N HIS A 199 19.89 9.02 8.79
CA HIS A 199 18.47 9.04 8.45
C HIS A 199 18.23 10.02 7.30
N PHE A 200 17.81 9.52 6.14
CA PHE A 200 17.34 10.34 5.02
C PHE A 200 15.85 10.13 4.84
N TYR A 201 15.07 11.21 4.89
CA TYR A 201 13.62 11.17 4.69
C TYR A 201 13.31 11.49 3.23
N LEU A 202 12.56 10.61 2.58
CA LEU A 202 11.98 10.86 1.27
C LEU A 202 10.47 11.08 1.44
N SER A 203 9.98 12.22 0.98
CA SER A 203 8.55 12.44 0.85
C SER A 203 8.10 11.90 -0.51
N VAL A 204 7.23 10.91 -0.50
CA VAL A 204 6.55 10.41 -1.71
C VAL A 204 5.06 10.56 -1.48
N THR A 205 4.44 11.40 -2.31
CA THR A 205 2.98 11.59 -2.35
C THR A 205 2.35 11.75 -0.96
N ASN A 206 2.87 12.69 -0.16
CA ASN A 206 2.42 13.01 1.20
C ASN A 206 2.73 11.94 2.27
N GLN A 207 3.68 11.03 2.02
CA GLN A 207 4.19 10.08 2.99
C GLN A 207 5.70 10.23 3.15
N GLU A 208 6.16 10.47 4.37
CA GLU A 208 7.60 10.50 4.69
C GLU A 208 8.10 9.10 5.02
N VAL A 209 8.99 8.57 4.18
CA VAL A 209 9.67 7.29 4.37
C VAL A 209 11.12 7.52 4.74
N LEU A 210 11.54 6.90 5.83
CA LEU A 210 12.92 6.89 6.27
C LEU A 210 13.71 5.85 5.48
N THR A 211 14.84 6.29 4.94
CA THR A 211 15.83 5.46 4.27
C THR A 211 17.16 5.55 5.04
N SER A 212 17.74 4.40 5.36
CA SER A 212 19.09 4.27 5.91
C SER A 212 19.95 3.37 5.01
N LYS A 213 21.29 3.46 5.09
CA LYS A 213 22.22 2.62 4.29
C LYS A 213 22.02 1.10 4.52
N THR A 214 21.35 0.70 5.59
CA THR A 214 21.06 -0.70 5.93
C THR A 214 19.74 -1.19 5.33
N THR A 215 18.76 -0.31 5.18
CA THR A 215 17.55 -0.52 4.37
C THR A 215 17.86 -0.17 2.92
N GLY A 216 18.31 -1.15 2.13
CA GLY A 216 18.48 -0.98 0.69
C GLY A 216 17.27 -0.25 0.09
N VAL A 217 17.55 0.70 -0.81
CA VAL A 217 16.59 1.63 -1.42
C VAL A 217 15.25 0.96 -1.78
N PHE A 218 14.28 1.04 -0.88
CA PHE A 218 12.86 0.83 -1.19
C PHE A 218 12.25 2.22 -1.32
N LEU A 219 12.43 2.83 -2.49
CA LEU A 219 11.56 3.94 -2.85
C LEU A 219 10.12 3.39 -2.81
N PRO A 220 9.15 4.09 -2.21
CA PRO A 220 7.73 3.77 -2.35
C PRO A 220 7.24 4.15 -3.76
N ILE A 221 8.10 3.97 -4.78
CA ILE A 221 7.64 3.78 -6.14
C ILE A 221 7.06 2.38 -6.13
N VAL A 222 5.77 2.32 -6.44
CA VAL A 222 5.02 1.15 -6.90
C VAL A 222 5.95 0.26 -7.74
N THR A 223 6.63 -0.66 -7.07
CA THR A 223 7.45 -1.66 -7.70
C THR A 223 6.90 -2.98 -7.19
N ALA A 224 6.66 -3.88 -8.13
CA ALA A 224 6.27 -5.26 -7.89
C ALA A 224 7.21 -6.00 -6.91
N SER A 225 8.32 -5.39 -6.52
CA SER A 225 9.29 -5.81 -5.50
C SER A 225 8.71 -6.04 -4.10
N SER A 226 7.52 -5.53 -3.77
CA SER A 226 6.89 -5.82 -2.46
C SER A 226 6.51 -7.30 -2.28
N LEU A 227 6.53 -8.11 -3.36
CA LEU A 227 6.37 -9.57 -3.31
C LEU A 227 7.67 -10.35 -3.10
N VAL A 228 8.84 -9.72 -3.25
CA VAL A 228 10.14 -10.40 -3.15
C VAL A 228 10.60 -10.56 -1.69
N PHE A 229 9.96 -9.91 -0.72
CA PHE A 229 10.36 -9.95 0.70
C PHE A 229 9.60 -10.96 1.58
N LEU A 230 8.89 -11.93 0.99
CA LEU A 230 8.42 -13.14 1.67
C LEU A 230 9.10 -14.40 1.11
N GLU A 231 10.35 -14.25 0.67
CA GLU A 231 11.22 -15.35 0.25
C GLU A 231 12.40 -15.43 1.23
N GLU A 232 12.13 -15.82 2.48
CA GLU A 232 13.02 -16.58 3.36
C GLU A 232 12.38 -16.64 4.75
N THR A 233 11.56 -17.68 4.98
CA THR A 233 11.42 -18.41 6.26
C THR A 233 10.26 -19.39 6.12
N SER A 234 10.48 -20.47 5.36
CA SER A 234 9.69 -21.70 5.55
C SER A 234 10.44 -22.58 6.55
N PRO A 235 9.81 -23.05 7.65
CA PRO A 235 10.46 -23.95 8.59
C PRO A 235 10.39 -25.38 8.05
N GLY A 236 11.53 -25.93 7.63
CA GLY A 236 11.72 -27.37 7.47
C GLY A 236 12.08 -28.02 8.81
N PRO A 237 11.77 -29.31 9.02
CA PRO A 237 11.89 -29.97 10.32
C PRO A 237 13.36 -30.21 10.68
N TRP A 238 13.60 -30.63 11.92
CA TRP A 238 14.86 -31.03 12.56
C TRP A 238 15.34 -30.07 13.67
N SER A 239 15.40 -30.67 14.84
CA SER A 239 15.71 -30.19 16.18
C SER A 239 17.21 -29.92 16.42
N LEU A 240 17.54 -28.72 16.96
CA LEU A 240 18.62 -28.32 17.91
C LEU A 240 20.10 -28.76 17.67
N PRO A 241 21.14 -28.10 18.26
CA PRO A 241 21.24 -26.77 18.86
C PRO A 241 22.33 -25.89 18.19
N VAL A 242 22.43 -24.68 18.72
CA VAL A 242 23.12 -23.48 18.22
C VAL A 242 24.65 -23.57 18.22
N ASP A 243 25.29 -23.07 17.15
CA ASP A 243 26.64 -22.49 17.25
C ASP A 243 26.72 -21.14 16.50
N LYS A 244 26.79 -20.04 17.27
CA LYS A 244 26.62 -18.65 16.78
C LYS A 244 27.78 -18.15 15.92
N ALA A 245 28.90 -18.89 15.87
CA ALA A 245 30.09 -18.49 15.11
C ALA A 245 29.98 -18.81 13.60
N LEU A 246 29.25 -19.86 13.20
CA LEU A 246 29.07 -20.23 11.80
C LEU A 246 28.06 -19.34 11.06
N LEU A 247 27.12 -18.74 11.79
CA LEU A 247 26.10 -17.85 11.21
C LEU A 247 26.74 -16.55 10.66
N TRP A 248 27.81 -16.07 11.30
CA TRP A 248 28.50 -14.85 10.89
C TRP A 248 29.44 -15.03 9.68
N SER A 249 29.97 -16.22 9.44
CA SER A 249 30.78 -16.50 8.25
C SER A 249 29.91 -16.66 7.00
N SER A 250 28.72 -17.26 7.12
CA SER A 250 27.75 -17.40 6.02
C SER A 250 27.17 -16.05 5.55
N VAL A 251 26.94 -15.09 6.46
CA VAL A 251 26.48 -13.73 6.12
C VAL A 251 27.55 -12.93 5.34
N ARG A 252 28.84 -13.15 5.62
CA ARG A 252 29.93 -12.54 4.83
C ARG A 252 30.15 -13.21 3.48
N ALA A 253 29.80 -14.48 3.32
CA ALA A 253 29.87 -15.18 2.03
C ALA A 253 28.72 -14.80 1.09
N ALA A 254 27.51 -14.58 1.63
CA ALA A 254 26.34 -14.15 0.85
C ALA A 254 26.50 -12.74 0.24
N THR A 255 27.21 -11.84 0.92
CA THR A 255 27.49 -10.48 0.42
C THR A 255 28.59 -10.40 -0.64
N ARG A 256 29.38 -11.47 -0.85
CA ARG A 256 30.42 -11.52 -1.90
C ARG A 256 29.98 -12.19 -3.21
N ARG A 257 28.77 -12.76 -3.29
CA ARG A 257 28.22 -13.34 -4.54
C ARG A 257 27.25 -12.44 -5.31
N VAL A 258 27.16 -11.15 -4.95
CA VAL A 258 26.32 -10.16 -5.65
C VAL A 258 26.94 -9.68 -6.99
N VAL A 259 28.15 -10.13 -7.34
CA VAL A 259 28.77 -9.81 -8.64
C VAL A 259 29.11 -11.08 -9.42
N ARG A 260 28.10 -11.72 -10.01
CA ARG A 260 28.25 -12.45 -11.27
C ARG A 260 27.00 -12.24 -12.15
N PRO A 261 27.17 -11.89 -13.43
CA PRO A 261 26.04 -11.69 -14.33
C PRO A 261 25.53 -13.06 -14.80
N TYR A 262 24.30 -13.42 -14.41
CA TYR A 262 23.54 -14.47 -15.10
C TYR A 262 22.73 -13.78 -16.20
N ALA A 263 23.13 -14.02 -17.45
CA ALA A 263 22.45 -13.53 -18.64
C ALA A 263 21.25 -14.42 -18.93
N GLY A 264 20.04 -13.94 -18.62
CA GLY A 264 18.79 -14.57 -18.98
C GLY A 264 17.81 -13.53 -19.56
N PRO A 265 16.97 -13.91 -20.56
CA PRO A 265 16.13 -12.97 -21.31
C PRO A 265 15.07 -12.24 -20.45
N HIS A 266 14.75 -12.78 -19.27
CA HIS A 266 13.73 -12.23 -18.37
C HIS A 266 14.13 -10.92 -17.67
N LYS A 267 15.43 -10.66 -17.43
CA LYS A 267 15.86 -9.37 -16.88
C LYS A 267 15.88 -8.25 -17.91
N PHE A 268 15.99 -8.58 -19.20
CA PHE A 268 15.98 -7.57 -20.26
C PHE A 268 14.58 -6.92 -20.34
N LEU A 269 13.51 -7.71 -20.26
CA LEU A 269 12.14 -7.19 -20.26
C LEU A 269 11.80 -6.38 -19.01
N ILE A 270 12.27 -6.82 -17.83
CA ILE A 270 12.10 -6.08 -16.57
C ILE A 270 12.88 -4.76 -16.58
N LEU A 271 14.10 -4.75 -17.12
CA LEU A 271 14.92 -3.54 -17.23
C LEU A 271 14.35 -2.57 -18.27
N VAL A 272 13.80 -3.07 -19.38
CA VAL A 272 13.13 -2.27 -20.42
C VAL A 272 11.84 -1.66 -19.89
N LEU A 273 11.02 -2.39 -19.14
CA LEU A 273 9.80 -1.87 -18.51
C LEU A 273 10.11 -0.86 -17.39
N SER A 274 11.13 -1.12 -16.58
CA SER A 274 11.60 -0.19 -15.55
C SER A 274 12.13 1.11 -16.19
N LYS A 275 12.86 1.02 -17.31
CA LYS A 275 13.31 2.19 -18.07
C LYS A 275 12.18 2.91 -18.79
N ALA A 276 11.17 2.21 -19.31
CA ALA A 276 10.01 2.83 -19.96
C ALA A 276 9.12 3.60 -18.96
N LEU A 277 8.94 3.08 -17.75
CA LEU A 277 8.25 3.77 -16.65
C LEU A 277 9.05 4.97 -16.14
N LEU A 278 10.37 4.85 -16.04
CA LEU A 278 11.24 5.98 -15.71
C LEU A 278 11.21 7.05 -16.82
N TRP A 279 11.24 6.65 -18.09
CA TRP A 279 11.18 7.55 -19.26
C TRP A 279 9.84 8.29 -19.35
N SER A 280 8.72 7.61 -19.09
CA SER A 280 7.39 8.23 -19.03
C SER A 280 7.27 9.22 -17.87
N SER A 281 7.82 8.89 -16.70
CA SER A 281 7.82 9.78 -15.53
C SER A 281 8.72 11.01 -15.72
N VAL A 282 9.84 10.87 -16.43
CA VAL A 282 10.77 11.98 -16.71
C VAL A 282 10.22 12.88 -17.82
N ASN A 283 9.66 12.32 -18.91
CA ASN A 283 9.12 13.15 -19.98
C ASN A 283 7.86 13.94 -19.57
N ASN A 284 6.99 13.40 -18.73
CA ASN A 284 5.84 14.18 -18.22
C ASN A 284 6.26 15.35 -17.31
N SER A 285 7.46 15.28 -16.71
CA SER A 285 8.00 16.40 -15.92
C SER A 285 8.70 17.47 -16.77
N ILE A 286 9.15 17.13 -17.99
CA ILE A 286 9.79 18.05 -18.93
C ILE A 286 8.73 18.84 -19.72
N PHE A 287 7.68 18.18 -20.22
CA PHE A 287 6.59 18.86 -20.94
C PHE A 287 5.70 19.74 -20.03
N ALA A 288 5.62 19.44 -18.73
CA ALA A 288 4.92 20.29 -17.77
C ALA A 288 5.70 21.57 -17.41
N LYS A 289 7.03 21.59 -17.64
CA LYS A 289 7.87 22.78 -17.44
C LYS A 289 7.89 23.68 -18.69
N GLU A 290 7.85 23.12 -19.89
CA GLU A 290 7.82 23.93 -21.13
C GLU A 290 6.47 24.61 -21.41
N ALA A 291 5.37 24.17 -20.78
CA ALA A 291 4.06 24.82 -20.93
C ALA A 291 3.84 26.05 -20.03
N ILE A 292 4.78 26.37 -19.12
CA ILE A 292 4.64 27.49 -18.17
C ILE A 292 5.53 28.70 -18.55
N ASP A 293 6.58 28.51 -19.36
CA ASP A 293 7.48 29.60 -19.79
C ASP A 293 7.20 30.17 -21.19
N GLY A 294 6.00 29.92 -21.75
CA GLY A 294 5.61 30.31 -23.11
C GLY A 294 4.57 31.42 -23.22
N ASN A 295 4.45 32.32 -22.23
CA ASN A 295 3.57 33.48 -22.33
C ASN A 295 4.13 34.70 -21.56
N GLN A 296 5.12 35.36 -22.17
CA GLN A 296 5.40 36.80 -22.04
C GLN A 296 5.57 37.39 -23.43
#